data_AF-A0A1G7JMR2-F1
#
_entry.id   AF-A0A1G7JMR2-F1
#
_cell.length_a   1.000
_cell.length_b   1.000
_cell.length_c   1.000
_cell.angle_alpha   90.00
_cell.angle_beta   90.00
_cell.angle_gamma   90.00
#
_symmetry.space_group_name_H-M   'P 1'
#
loop_
_entity.id
_entity.type
_entity.pdbx_description
1 polymer ?
#
loop_
_entity_poly.entity_id
_entity_poly.type
_entity_poly.pdbx_seq_one_letter_code
_entity_poly.pdbx_strand_id
1 'polypeptide(L)'
;MDPGGLLELLKRRTGFTEAHAALLGELGEIMVPIAHEVALAFYDYLGRDPELGAILHAEPGRVERLYRTFARWYGELFSGVYDRAYAERRRRIGLVHARLGIGPRAMIPAMGLVQELSLEHMRMALRGHEVYSAVEAFEKIVAVEVALIEESYLEALSLGLSLGHRELVRALKEGASALLSRA
;
A
#
# COMPACT_ATOMS: atom_id res chain seq x y z
N MET A 1 13.34 9.33 7.07
CA MET A 1 12.44 8.63 8.01
C MET A 1 13.02 7.25 8.31
N ASP A 2 12.90 6.73 9.53
CA ASP A 2 13.29 5.36 9.88
C ASP A 2 12.09 4.39 9.72
N PRO A 3 12.03 3.53 8.68
CA PRO A 3 10.84 2.72 8.39
C PRO A 3 10.51 1.71 9.48
N GLY A 4 11.52 1.05 10.04
CA GLY A 4 11.32 0.08 11.12
C GLY A 4 10.79 0.75 12.39
N GLY A 5 11.36 1.88 12.80
CA GLY A 5 10.89 2.65 13.94
C GLY A 5 9.46 3.18 13.76
N LEU A 6 9.11 3.62 12.53
CA LEU A 6 7.76 4.04 12.20
C LEU A 6 6.77 2.87 12.26
N LEU A 7 7.11 1.71 11.70
CA LEU A 7 6.26 0.52 11.78
C LEU A 7 5.95 0.14 13.23
N GLU A 8 6.96 0.10 14.09
CA GLU A 8 6.77 -0.22 15.51
C GLU A 8 5.89 0.83 16.22
N LEU A 9 6.04 2.11 15.88
CA LEU A 9 5.15 3.16 16.38
C LEU A 9 3.70 2.95 15.93
N LEU A 10 3.48 2.63 14.66
CA LEU A 10 2.15 2.42 14.10
C LEU A 10 1.48 1.20 14.71
N LYS A 11 2.18 0.07 14.86
CA LYS A 11 1.66 -1.12 15.55
C LYS A 11 1.17 -0.80 16.95
N ARG A 12 1.95 -0.04 17.73
CA ARG A 12 1.54 0.38 19.09
C ARG A 12 0.30 1.27 19.07
N ARG A 13 0.19 2.21 18.11
CA ARG A 13 -0.94 3.15 18.02
C ARG A 13 -2.24 2.47 17.56
N THR A 14 -2.15 1.50 16.66
CA THR A 14 -3.32 0.75 16.16
C THR A 14 -3.69 -0.42 17.07
N GLY A 15 -2.81 -0.79 18.01
CA GLY A 15 -2.94 -2.01 18.80
C GLY A 15 -2.80 -3.26 17.92
N PHE A 16 -1.99 -3.20 16.87
CA PHE A 16 -1.60 -4.37 16.07
C PHE A 16 -0.62 -5.21 16.88
N THR A 17 -0.91 -6.50 17.02
CA THR A 17 -0.19 -7.42 17.91
C THR A 17 0.30 -8.64 17.14
N GLU A 18 1.17 -9.44 17.77
CA GLU A 18 1.62 -10.72 17.21
C GLU A 18 0.47 -11.69 16.93
N ALA A 19 -0.62 -11.65 17.70
CA ALA A 19 -1.80 -12.46 17.43
C ALA A 19 -2.51 -12.04 16.13
N HIS A 20 -2.60 -10.74 15.86
CA HIS A 20 -3.11 -10.24 14.57
C HIS A 20 -2.19 -10.64 13.42
N ALA A 21 -0.87 -10.58 13.63
CA ALA A 21 0.11 -11.00 12.63
C ALA A 21 -0.03 -12.49 12.29
N ALA A 22 -0.10 -13.35 13.31
CA ALA A 22 -0.30 -14.78 13.13
C ALA A 22 -1.62 -15.08 12.38
N LEU A 23 -2.72 -14.43 12.78
CA LEU A 23 -4.01 -14.57 12.11
C LEU A 23 -3.95 -14.14 10.64
N LEU A 24 -3.29 -13.02 10.32
CA LEU A 24 -3.12 -12.60 8.93
C LEU A 24 -2.29 -13.61 8.12
N GLY A 25 -1.30 -14.26 8.74
CA GLY A 25 -0.56 -15.37 8.14
C GLY A 25 -1.47 -16.55 7.80
N GLU A 26 -2.36 -16.94 8.72
CA GLU A 26 -3.35 -18.01 8.50
C GLU A 26 -4.36 -17.65 7.41
N LEU A 27 -4.87 -16.41 7.42
CA LEU A 27 -5.76 -15.89 6.38
C LEU A 27 -5.10 -15.89 4.99
N GLY A 28 -3.77 -15.93 4.91
CA GLY A 28 -3.04 -16.05 3.66
C GLY A 28 -3.50 -17.22 2.78
N GLU A 29 -3.94 -18.34 3.37
CA GLU A 29 -4.44 -19.50 2.61
C GLU A 29 -5.67 -19.20 1.76
N ILE A 30 -6.54 -18.30 2.22
CA ILE A 30 -7.77 -17.92 1.51
C ILE A 30 -7.65 -16.57 0.81
N MET A 31 -6.83 -15.65 1.33
CA MET A 31 -6.71 -14.30 0.80
C MET A 31 -5.70 -14.20 -0.34
N VAL A 32 -4.55 -14.88 -0.28
CA VAL A 32 -3.53 -14.80 -1.34
C VAL A 32 -4.06 -15.27 -2.71
N PRO A 33 -4.87 -16.35 -2.83
CA PRO A 33 -5.41 -16.80 -4.11
C PRO A 33 -6.25 -15.75 -4.86
N ILE A 34 -6.95 -14.86 -4.15
CA ILE A 34 -7.79 -13.83 -4.78
C ILE A 34 -7.02 -12.60 -5.26
N ALA A 35 -5.70 -12.52 -5.01
CA ALA A 35 -4.89 -11.35 -5.36
C ALA A 35 -5.02 -10.94 -6.84
N HIS A 36 -5.21 -11.91 -7.74
CA HIS A 36 -5.42 -11.65 -9.17
C HIS A 36 -6.76 -10.96 -9.46
N GLU A 37 -7.83 -11.40 -8.81
CA GLU A 37 -9.17 -10.82 -8.97
C GLU A 37 -9.20 -9.39 -8.40
N VAL A 38 -8.57 -9.18 -7.25
CA VAL A 38 -8.41 -7.84 -6.66
C VAL A 38 -7.58 -6.95 -7.58
N ALA A 39 -6.48 -7.46 -8.15
CA ALA A 39 -5.66 -6.69 -9.09
C ALA A 39 -6.45 -6.27 -10.33
N LEU A 40 -7.29 -7.15 -10.86
CA LEU A 40 -8.12 -6.88 -12.04
C LEU A 40 -9.09 -5.73 -11.76
N ALA A 41 -9.86 -5.86 -10.68
CA ALA A 41 -10.78 -4.81 -10.26
C ALA A 41 -10.04 -3.48 -9.97
N PHE A 42 -8.85 -3.55 -9.37
CA PHE A 42 -8.02 -2.39 -9.07
C PHE A 42 -7.58 -1.64 -10.33
N TYR A 43 -7.03 -2.32 -11.34
CA TYR A 43 -6.59 -1.66 -12.56
C TYR A 43 -7.75 -1.21 -13.46
N ASP A 44 -8.87 -1.93 -13.45
CA ASP A 44 -10.11 -1.49 -14.10
C ASP A 44 -10.67 -0.21 -13.46
N TYR A 45 -10.64 -0.12 -12.13
CA TYR A 45 -11.03 1.08 -11.40
C TYR A 45 -10.13 2.27 -11.76
N LEU A 46 -8.82 2.09 -11.69
CA LEU A 46 -7.86 3.15 -12.02
C LEU A 46 -7.97 3.61 -13.48
N GLY A 47 -8.25 2.69 -14.42
CA GLY A 47 -8.38 3.00 -15.85
C GLY A 47 -9.61 3.86 -16.20
N ARG A 48 -10.61 3.96 -15.30
CA ARG A 48 -11.79 4.82 -15.49
C ARG A 48 -11.49 6.30 -15.25
N ASP A 49 -10.44 6.60 -14.50
CA ASP A 49 -9.98 7.95 -14.27
C ASP A 49 -9.01 8.37 -15.41
N PRO A 50 -9.27 9.46 -16.14
CA PRO A 50 -8.41 9.87 -17.26
C PRO A 50 -6.95 10.17 -16.86
N GLU A 51 -6.72 10.73 -15.67
CA GLU A 51 -5.37 11.06 -15.18
C GLU A 51 -4.60 9.78 -14.84
N LEU A 52 -5.23 8.88 -14.09
CA LEU A 52 -4.61 7.62 -13.68
C LEU A 52 -4.44 6.65 -14.85
N GLY A 53 -5.42 6.57 -15.74
CA GLY A 53 -5.35 5.82 -16.99
C GLY A 53 -4.18 6.25 -17.87
N ALA A 54 -3.93 7.56 -18.00
CA ALA A 54 -2.77 8.06 -18.73
C ALA A 54 -1.43 7.58 -18.12
N ILE A 55 -1.33 7.52 -16.79
CA ILE A 55 -0.13 7.00 -16.10
C ILE A 55 0.04 5.48 -16.32
N LEU A 56 -1.06 4.72 -16.29
CA LEU A 56 -1.03 3.27 -16.51
C LEU A 56 -0.54 2.91 -17.92
N HIS A 57 -0.96 3.67 -18.93
CA HIS A 57 -0.67 3.40 -20.34
C HIS A 57 0.53 4.19 -20.90
N ALA A 58 1.25 4.95 -20.06
CA ALA A 58 2.41 5.74 -20.48
C ALA A 58 3.58 4.90 -21.03
N GLU A 59 3.64 3.61 -20.70
CA GLU A 59 4.69 2.70 -21.16
C GLU A 59 4.09 1.36 -21.63
N PRO A 60 4.54 0.80 -22.76
CA PRO A 60 4.16 -0.53 -23.19
C PRO A 60 4.47 -1.60 -22.13
N GLY A 61 3.53 -2.53 -21.93
CA GLY A 61 3.68 -3.64 -21.00
C GLY A 61 3.65 -3.26 -19.51
N ARG A 62 3.37 -1.99 -19.16
CA ARG A 62 3.40 -1.51 -17.78
C ARG A 62 2.31 -2.15 -16.94
N VAL A 63 1.09 -2.23 -17.46
CA VAL A 63 -0.06 -2.80 -16.75
C VAL A 63 0.21 -4.24 -16.34
N GLU A 64 0.75 -5.08 -17.23
CA GLU A 64 1.08 -6.48 -16.96
C GLU A 64 2.17 -6.64 -15.90
N ARG A 65 3.14 -5.73 -15.85
CA ARG A 65 4.13 -5.68 -14.76
C ARG A 65 3.46 -5.27 -13.45
N LEU A 66 2.56 -4.29 -13.50
CA LEU A 66 1.84 -3.76 -12.37
C LEU A 66 0.96 -4.82 -11.70
N TYR A 67 0.25 -5.65 -12.47
CA TYR A 67 -0.47 -6.83 -11.97
C TYR A 67 0.38 -7.73 -11.08
N ARG A 68 1.59 -8.08 -11.53
CA ARG A 68 2.51 -8.94 -10.75
C ARG A 68 2.97 -8.26 -9.47
N THR A 69 3.30 -6.96 -9.54
CA THR A 69 3.74 -6.22 -8.35
C THR A 69 2.61 -6.01 -7.36
N PHE A 70 1.38 -5.80 -7.83
CA PHE A 70 0.19 -5.69 -6.99
C PHE A 70 -0.09 -7.02 -6.29
N ALA A 71 -0.13 -8.14 -7.02
CA ALA A 71 -0.40 -9.44 -6.44
C ALA A 71 0.62 -9.80 -5.35
N ARG A 72 1.90 -9.46 -5.58
CA ARG A 72 2.94 -9.59 -4.56
C ARG A 72 2.67 -8.70 -3.34
N TRP A 73 2.39 -7.41 -3.55
CA TRP A 73 2.09 -6.49 -2.44
C TRP A 73 0.89 -6.96 -1.61
N TYR A 74 -0.18 -7.37 -2.30
CA TYR A 74 -1.40 -7.88 -1.67
C TYR A 74 -1.11 -9.14 -0.85
N GLY A 75 -0.36 -10.10 -1.40
CA GLY A 75 0.04 -11.30 -0.66
C GLY A 75 0.92 -10.99 0.55
N GLU A 76 1.78 -9.97 0.47
CA GLU A 76 2.60 -9.54 1.61
C GLU A 76 1.74 -8.99 2.78
N LEU A 77 0.52 -8.48 2.54
CA LEU A 77 -0.42 -8.09 3.61
C LEU A 77 -0.77 -9.27 4.53
N PHE A 78 -0.75 -10.49 3.99
CA PHE A 78 -1.08 -11.75 4.66
C PHE A 78 0.17 -12.61 4.91
N SER A 79 1.36 -12.00 4.96
CA SER A 79 2.61 -12.73 5.17
C SER A 79 2.81 -13.21 6.62
N GLY A 80 2.11 -12.60 7.58
CA GLY A 80 2.34 -12.79 9.01
C GLY A 80 3.67 -12.21 9.53
N VAL A 81 4.49 -11.60 8.66
CA VAL A 81 5.80 -11.04 9.02
C VAL A 81 5.87 -9.56 8.67
N TYR A 82 5.84 -8.72 9.69
CA TYR A 82 5.82 -7.27 9.58
C TYR A 82 7.05 -6.69 10.28
N ASP A 83 8.17 -6.62 9.58
CA ASP A 83 9.47 -6.22 10.09
C ASP A 83 10.01 -4.95 9.42
N ARG A 84 11.27 -4.60 9.70
CA ARG A 84 11.94 -3.46 9.04
C ARG A 84 11.93 -3.61 7.52
N ALA A 85 12.19 -4.80 6.99
CA ALA A 85 12.22 -5.03 5.55
C ALA A 85 10.83 -4.83 4.94
N TYR A 86 9.77 -5.24 5.64
CA TYR A 86 8.38 -4.94 5.28
C TYR A 86 8.16 -3.43 5.14
N ALA A 87 8.53 -2.67 6.18
CA ALA A 87 8.36 -1.21 6.19
C ALA A 87 9.19 -0.51 5.10
N GLU A 88 10.41 -0.95 4.83
CA GLU A 88 11.26 -0.42 3.76
C GLU A 88 10.65 -0.64 2.38
N ARG A 89 10.03 -1.80 2.14
CA ARG A 89 9.28 -2.05 0.90
C ARG A 89 8.11 -1.09 0.75
N ARG A 90 7.34 -0.81 1.81
CA ARG A 90 6.20 0.12 1.78
C ARG A 90 6.65 1.55 1.56
N ARG A 91 7.76 1.93 2.19
CA ARG A 91 8.41 3.22 1.92
C ARG A 91 8.77 3.36 0.46
N ARG A 92 9.44 2.37 -0.12
CA ARG A 92 9.80 2.37 -1.54
C ARG A 92 8.56 2.47 -2.44
N ILE A 93 7.48 1.77 -2.10
CA ILE A 93 6.19 1.87 -2.81
C ILE A 93 5.67 3.31 -2.76
N GLY A 94 5.60 3.94 -1.59
CA GLY A 94 5.14 5.34 -1.45
C GLY A 94 6.01 6.31 -2.25
N LEU A 95 7.33 6.17 -2.19
CA LEU A 95 8.26 7.00 -2.97
C LEU A 95 8.09 6.82 -4.49
N VAL A 96 7.81 5.60 -4.98
CA VAL A 96 7.54 5.37 -6.40
C VAL A 96 6.27 6.09 -6.84
N HIS A 97 5.19 6.02 -6.05
CA HIS A 97 3.95 6.76 -6.33
C HIS A 97 4.19 8.27 -6.32
N ALA A 98 4.94 8.77 -5.33
CA ALA A 98 5.30 10.19 -5.19
C ALA A 98 6.04 10.72 -6.42
N ARG A 99 7.01 9.96 -6.93
CA ARG A 99 7.76 10.29 -8.15
C ARG A 99 6.88 10.36 -9.39
N LEU A 100 5.85 9.53 -9.45
CA LEU A 100 4.86 9.56 -10.53
C LEU A 100 3.84 10.70 -10.39
N GLY A 101 3.85 11.41 -9.26
CA GLY A 101 2.85 12.44 -8.93
C GLY A 101 1.53 11.86 -8.41
N ILE A 102 1.50 10.56 -8.11
CA ILE A 102 0.35 9.91 -7.50
C ILE A 102 0.37 10.24 -6.01
N GLY A 103 -0.63 11.00 -5.57
CA GLY A 103 -0.77 11.42 -4.18
C GLY A 103 -1.97 10.80 -3.47
N PRO A 104 -2.28 11.28 -2.25
CA PRO A 104 -3.30 10.70 -1.38
C PRO A 104 -4.71 10.68 -2.01
N ARG A 105 -5.02 11.66 -2.86
CA ARG A 105 -6.31 11.75 -3.57
C ARG A 105 -6.60 10.56 -4.49
N ALA A 106 -5.56 9.90 -5.00
CA ALA A 106 -5.69 8.68 -5.78
C ALA A 106 -5.46 7.43 -4.90
N MET A 107 -4.46 7.50 -4.01
CA MET A 107 -4.06 6.36 -3.17
C MET A 107 -5.16 5.92 -2.20
N ILE A 108 -5.80 6.85 -1.48
CA ILE A 108 -6.79 6.51 -0.45
C ILE A 108 -8.03 5.84 -1.04
N PRO A 109 -8.67 6.37 -2.10
CA PRO A 109 -9.78 5.67 -2.75
C PRO A 109 -9.40 4.30 -3.31
N ALA A 110 -8.20 4.17 -3.88
CA ALA A 110 -7.71 2.91 -4.41
C ALA A 110 -7.51 1.85 -3.31
N MET A 111 -7.05 2.24 -2.12
CA MET A 111 -7.04 1.34 -0.94
C MET A 111 -8.43 0.96 -0.47
N GLY A 112 -9.40 1.88 -0.56
CA GLY A 112 -10.80 1.59 -0.22
C GLY A 112 -11.37 0.43 -1.04
N LEU A 113 -11.08 0.38 -2.34
CA LEU A 113 -11.47 -0.74 -3.20
C LEU A 113 -10.81 -2.06 -2.77
N VAL A 114 -9.51 -2.03 -2.46
CA VAL A 114 -8.80 -3.23 -1.96
C VAL A 114 -9.44 -3.73 -0.66
N GLN A 115 -9.79 -2.81 0.25
CA GLN A 115 -10.45 -3.13 1.50
C GLN A 115 -11.84 -3.73 1.27
N GLU A 116 -12.67 -3.10 0.45
CA GLU A 116 -14.02 -3.57 0.10
C GLU A 116 -14.01 -5.02 -0.40
N LEU A 117 -13.19 -5.31 -1.43
CA LEU A 117 -13.12 -6.64 -2.03
C LEU A 117 -12.57 -7.69 -1.07
N SER A 118 -11.61 -7.31 -0.23
CA SER A 118 -11.04 -8.22 0.77
C SER A 118 -12.06 -8.55 1.86
N LEU A 119 -12.79 -7.55 2.34
CA LEU A 119 -13.83 -7.75 3.36
C LEU A 119 -15.01 -8.56 2.82
N GLU A 120 -15.40 -8.34 1.56
CA GLU A 120 -16.41 -9.17 0.89
C GLU A 120 -15.98 -10.63 0.83
N HIS A 121 -14.72 -10.89 0.43
CA HIS A 121 -14.20 -12.24 0.37
C HIS A 121 -14.14 -12.91 1.76
N MET A 122 -13.63 -12.20 2.78
CA MET A 122 -13.60 -12.70 4.17
C MET A 122 -14.99 -13.07 4.67
N ARG A 123 -16.00 -12.24 4.39
CA ARG A 123 -17.39 -12.50 4.76
C ARG A 123 -17.93 -13.80 4.14
N MET A 124 -17.50 -14.11 2.92
CA MET A 124 -17.95 -15.30 2.19
C MET A 124 -17.18 -16.58 2.56
N ALA A 125 -15.88 -16.44 2.84
CA ALA A 125 -14.99 -17.58 3.08
C ALA A 125 -14.97 -18.04 4.56
N LEU A 126 -15.21 -17.13 5.51
CA LEU A 126 -15.07 -17.41 6.94
C LEU A 126 -16.39 -17.78 7.62
N ARG A 127 -16.29 -18.48 8.75
CA ARG A 127 -17.43 -18.72 9.65
C ARG A 127 -17.72 -17.45 10.44
N GLY A 128 -18.99 -17.25 10.80
CA GLY A 128 -19.43 -16.01 11.44
C GLY A 128 -18.67 -15.60 12.72
N HIS A 129 -18.12 -16.56 13.48
CA HIS A 129 -17.32 -16.27 14.67
C HIS A 129 -15.85 -15.88 14.38
N GLU A 130 -15.34 -16.18 13.17
CA GLU A 130 -13.98 -15.86 12.72
C GLU A 130 -13.92 -14.47 12.06
N VAL A 131 -15.04 -13.98 11.51
CA VAL A 131 -15.10 -12.75 10.73
C VAL A 131 -14.60 -11.54 11.52
N TYR A 132 -15.03 -11.37 12.77
CA TYR A 132 -14.68 -10.16 13.53
C TYR A 132 -13.17 -10.02 13.75
N SER A 133 -12.50 -11.08 14.20
CA SER A 133 -11.04 -11.05 14.43
C SER A 133 -10.25 -10.91 13.13
N ALA A 134 -10.72 -11.54 12.05
CA ALA A 134 -10.11 -11.40 10.72
C ALA A 134 -10.19 -9.96 10.21
N VAL A 135 -11.38 -9.35 10.30
CA VAL A 135 -11.61 -7.95 9.92
C VAL A 135 -10.78 -7.02 10.80
N GLU A 136 -10.76 -7.22 12.11
CA GLU A 136 -9.96 -6.41 13.03
C GLU A 136 -8.46 -6.44 12.67
N ALA A 137 -7.89 -7.63 12.44
CA ALA A 137 -6.49 -7.78 12.06
C ALA A 137 -6.20 -7.09 10.72
N PHE A 138 -7.08 -7.29 9.73
CA PHE A 138 -6.95 -6.73 8.40
C PHE A 138 -7.04 -5.20 8.38
N GLU A 139 -8.03 -4.61 9.06
CA GLU A 139 -8.18 -3.16 9.14
C GLU A 139 -6.98 -2.50 9.82
N LYS A 140 -6.42 -3.13 10.87
CA LYS A 140 -5.22 -2.62 11.54
C LYS A 140 -4.00 -2.65 10.62
N ILE A 141 -3.78 -3.71 9.84
CA ILE A 141 -2.64 -3.74 8.89
C ILE A 141 -2.86 -2.76 7.74
N VAL A 142 -4.08 -2.61 7.22
CA VAL A 142 -4.39 -1.61 6.18
C VAL A 142 -4.14 -0.18 6.70
N ALA A 143 -4.49 0.13 7.94
CA ALA A 143 -4.17 1.42 8.54
C ALA A 143 -2.65 1.65 8.63
N VAL A 144 -1.88 0.61 8.96
CA VAL A 144 -0.41 0.66 8.97
C VAL A 144 0.15 0.87 7.55
N GLU A 145 -0.37 0.16 6.54
CA GLU A 145 0.03 0.33 5.13
C GLU A 145 -0.14 1.78 4.65
N VAL A 146 -1.34 2.33 4.86
CA VAL A 146 -1.66 3.70 4.46
C VAL A 146 -0.72 4.68 5.15
N ALA A 147 -0.51 4.55 6.45
CA ALA A 147 0.37 5.45 7.19
C ALA A 147 1.84 5.37 6.72
N LEU A 148 2.37 4.18 6.42
CA LEU A 148 3.72 4.04 5.88
C LEU A 148 3.88 4.72 4.51
N ILE A 149 2.87 4.60 3.65
CA ILE A 149 2.86 5.26 2.33
C ILE A 149 2.76 6.78 2.47
N GLU A 150 1.84 7.27 3.31
CA GLU A 150 1.64 8.70 3.54
C GLU A 150 2.88 9.39 4.13
N GLU A 151 3.53 8.76 5.12
CA GLU A 151 4.79 9.26 5.67
C GLU A 151 5.92 9.31 4.63
N SER A 152 5.86 8.44 3.61
CA SER A 152 6.81 8.47 2.50
C SER A 152 6.54 9.64 1.55
N TYR A 153 5.28 10.05 1.37
CA TYR A 153 4.94 11.30 0.66
C TYR A 153 5.45 12.52 1.41
N LEU A 154 5.27 12.55 2.74
CA LEU A 154 5.76 13.65 3.58
C LEU A 154 7.29 13.74 3.56
N GLU A 155 7.99 12.61 3.63
CA GLU A 155 9.44 12.56 3.51
C GLU A 155 9.92 13.09 2.15
N ALA A 156 9.29 12.65 1.05
CA ALA A 156 9.61 13.12 -0.29
C ALA A 156 9.36 14.62 -0.45
N LEU A 157 8.19 15.10 -0.01
CA LEU A 157 7.84 16.52 -0.10
C LEU A 157 8.80 17.39 0.72
N SER A 158 9.12 16.96 1.95
CA SER A 158 10.07 17.66 2.83
C SER A 158 11.44 17.79 2.17
N LEU A 159 11.98 16.71 1.59
CA LEU A 159 13.25 16.77 0.89
C LEU A 159 13.16 17.69 -0.33
N GLY A 160 12.12 17.58 -1.15
CA GLY A 160 11.96 18.41 -2.34
C GLY A 160 11.91 19.91 -2.04
N LEU A 161 11.19 20.29 -0.98
CA LEU A 161 11.14 21.68 -0.49
C LEU A 161 12.52 22.13 -0.01
N SER A 162 13.26 21.28 0.72
CA SER A 162 14.63 21.59 1.18
C SER A 162 15.63 21.74 0.03
N LEU A 163 15.38 21.10 -1.11
CA LEU A 163 16.15 21.26 -2.35
C LEU A 163 15.77 22.52 -3.14
N GLY A 164 14.81 23.31 -2.64
CA GLY A 164 14.41 24.60 -3.23
C GLY A 164 13.27 24.53 -4.24
N HIS A 165 12.65 23.37 -4.44
CA HIS A 165 11.45 23.27 -5.28
C HIS A 165 10.26 23.88 -4.54
N ARG A 166 9.72 25.00 -5.05
CA ARG A 166 8.62 25.74 -4.38
C ARG A 166 7.23 25.21 -4.70
N GLU A 167 7.05 24.64 -5.89
CA GLU A 167 5.80 24.02 -6.32
C GLU A 167 5.64 22.65 -5.68
N LEU A 168 4.54 22.42 -4.95
CA LEU A 168 4.35 21.20 -4.14
C LEU A 168 4.46 19.91 -4.95
N VAL A 169 3.84 19.85 -6.13
CA VAL A 169 3.88 18.67 -7.01
C VAL A 169 5.32 18.41 -7.48
N ARG A 170 6.06 19.47 -7.81
CA ARG A 170 7.46 19.34 -8.23
C ARG A 170 8.33 18.90 -7.06
N ALA A 171 8.16 19.52 -5.89
CA ALA A 171 8.88 19.15 -4.67
C ALA A 171 8.67 17.66 -4.34
N LEU A 172 7.42 17.18 -4.35
CA LEU A 172 7.10 15.78 -4.13
C LEU A 172 7.86 14.86 -5.10
N LYS A 173 7.79 15.13 -6.41
CA LYS A 173 8.40 14.29 -7.45
C LYS A 173 9.93 14.28 -7.38
N GLU A 174 10.54 15.45 -7.20
CA GLU A 174 12.00 15.61 -7.17
C GLU A 174 12.59 15.03 -5.87
N GLY A 175 11.95 15.29 -4.73
CA GLY A 175 12.37 14.70 -3.46
C GLY A 175 12.25 13.18 -3.46
N ALA A 176 11.16 12.63 -4.01
CA ALA A 176 11.02 11.19 -4.19
C ALA A 176 12.11 10.59 -5.08
N SER A 177 12.44 11.27 -6.19
CA SER A 177 13.51 10.84 -7.11
C SER A 177 14.88 10.83 -6.43
N ALA A 178 15.17 11.86 -5.62
CA ALA A 178 16.41 11.97 -4.86
C ALA A 178 16.52 10.93 -3.73
N LEU A 179 15.40 10.51 -3.11
CA LEU A 179 15.41 9.44 -2.11
C LEU A 179 15.60 8.06 -2.75
N LEU A 180 14.95 7.81 -3.88
CA LEU A 180 15.04 6.54 -4.60
C LEU A 180 16.42 6.28 -5.21
N SER A 181 17.18 7.34 -5.54
CA SER A 181 18.55 7.19 -6.08
C SER A 181 19.61 6.86 -5.01
N ARG A 182 19.26 7.02 -3.73
CA ARG A 182 20.13 6.75 -2.58
C ARG A 182 19.87 5.39 -1.91
N ALA A 183 18.82 4.69 -2.35
CA ALA A 183 18.31 3.45 -1.77
C ALA A 183 18.69 2.22 -2.61
#